data_AF-A0A2G9TQ25-F1
#
_entry.id   AF-A0A2G9TQ25-F1
#
_cell.length_a   1.000
_cell.length_b   1.000
_cell.length_c   1.000
_cell.angle_alpha   90.00
_cell.angle_beta   90.00
_cell.angle_gamma   90.00
#
_symmetry.space_group_name_H-M   'P 1'
#
loop_
_entity.id
_entity.type
_entity.pdbx_description
1 polymer ?
#
loop_
_entity_poly.entity_id
_entity_poly.type
_entity_poly.pdbx_seq_one_letter_code
_entity_poly.pdbx_strand_id
1 'polypeptide(L)' 'SSQELQLDVCVKSGRCVICGGPGVSEAYYCKECTIMEKDRDGCPKIVNLGSAKTDLFYERKKFGHKKN' A
#
# COMPACT_ATOMS: atom_id res chain seq x y z
N SER A 1 -5.32 -2.42 -30.08
CA SER A 1 -4.09 -1.82 -29.52
C SER A 1 -4.48 -0.76 -28.50
N SER A 2 -4.92 -1.16 -27.29
CA SER A 2 -5.45 -0.21 -26.28
C SER A 2 -5.46 -0.71 -24.82
N GLN A 3 -4.58 -1.64 -24.41
CA GLN A 3 -4.59 -2.17 -23.03
C GLN A 3 -3.21 -2.13 -22.37
N GLU A 4 -2.52 -0.98 -22.40
CA GLU A 4 -1.23 -0.83 -21.72
C GLU A 4 -1.09 0.44 -20.87
N LEU A 5 -2.17 1.19 -20.60
CA LEU A 5 -2.05 2.36 -19.71
C LEU A 5 -2.11 1.96 -18.23
N GLN A 6 -0.98 2.16 -17.54
CA GLN A 6 -0.76 2.29 -16.09
C GLN A 6 -0.60 1.01 -15.26
N LEU A 7 0.44 0.22 -15.57
CA LEU A 7 1.10 -0.69 -14.61
C LEU A 7 2.29 0.01 -13.90
N ASP A 8 2.16 1.29 -13.52
CA ASP A 8 3.27 2.14 -13.05
C ASP A 8 3.32 2.36 -11.53
N VAL A 9 2.60 1.55 -10.74
CA VAL A 9 2.95 1.42 -9.33
C VAL A 9 4.06 0.38 -9.26
N CYS A 10 5.29 0.82 -8.99
CA CYS A 10 6.49 -0.01 -8.93
C CYS A 10 6.35 -1.23 -7.98
N VAL A 11 5.73 -2.32 -8.45
CA VAL A 11 5.65 -3.66 -7.83
C VAL A 11 6.87 -4.48 -8.26
N LYS A 12 8.06 -3.86 -8.40
CA LYS A 12 9.29 -4.60 -8.80
C LYS A 12 9.72 -5.69 -7.80
N SER A 13 9.02 -5.83 -6.67
CA SER A 13 9.37 -6.76 -5.59
C SER A 13 8.23 -7.66 -5.11
N GLY A 14 7.03 -7.60 -5.73
CA GLY A 14 5.87 -8.38 -5.27
C GLY A 14 5.42 -8.05 -3.84
N ARG A 15 5.71 -6.83 -3.37
CA ARG A 15 5.37 -6.35 -2.02
C ARG A 15 4.30 -5.27 -2.08
N CYS A 16 3.44 -5.26 -1.08
CA CYS A 16 2.43 -4.22 -0.89
C CYS A 16 3.10 -2.85 -0.75
N VAL A 17 2.71 -1.88 -1.58
CA VAL A 17 3.27 -0.52 -1.58
C VAL A 17 2.96 0.29 -0.33
N ILE A 18 1.91 -0.10 0.40
CA ILE A 18 1.51 0.52 1.67
C ILE A 18 2.31 -0.10 2.81
N CYS A 19 2.15 -1.41 3.04
CA CYS A 19 2.64 -2.05 4.27
C CYS A 19 3.98 -2.79 4.13
N GLY A 20 4.48 -2.98 2.92
CA GLY A 20 5.71 -3.73 2.62
C GLY A 20 5.60 -5.26 2.76
N GLY A 21 4.41 -5.79 3.10
CA GLY A 21 4.12 -7.23 3.17
C GLY A 21 3.95 -7.89 1.80
N PRO A 22 3.61 -9.19 1.72
CA PRO A 22 3.38 -9.86 0.44
C PRO A 22 2.22 -9.23 -0.32
N GLY A 23 2.45 -8.88 -1.58
CA GLY A 23 1.41 -8.36 -2.48
C GLY A 23 0.58 -9.50 -3.07
N VAL A 24 -0.74 -9.37 -3.00
CA VAL A 24 -1.68 -10.36 -3.56
C VAL A 24 -2.33 -9.84 -4.85
N SER A 25 -2.49 -8.52 -4.96
CA SER A 25 -3.11 -7.84 -6.08
C SER A 25 -2.24 -6.69 -6.59
N GLU A 26 -2.49 -6.27 -7.82
CA GLU A 26 -1.92 -5.06 -8.39
C GLU A 26 -2.49 -3.81 -7.70
N ALA A 27 -1.75 -2.71 -7.77
CA ALA A 27 -2.12 -1.43 -7.19
C ALA A 27 -2.23 -0.38 -8.28
N TYR A 28 -3.25 0.49 -8.17
CA TYR A 28 -3.60 1.49 -9.17
C TYR A 28 -3.84 2.84 -8.50
N TYR A 29 -3.55 3.93 -9.21
CA TYR A 29 -3.96 5.27 -8.77
C TYR A 29 -5.45 5.49 -9.03
N CYS A 30 -6.11 6.25 -8.16
CA CYS A 30 -7.48 6.68 -8.42
C CYS A 30 -7.52 7.77 -9.49
N LYS A 31 -8.70 7.95 -10.10
CA LYS A 31 -8.93 8.93 -11.18
C LYS A 31 -8.55 10.36 -10.79
N GLU A 32 -8.85 10.76 -9.56
CA GLU A 32 -8.54 12.11 -9.06
C GLU A 32 -7.03 12.34 -8.97
N CYS A 33 -6.27 11.36 -8.48
CA CYS A 33 -4.81 11.40 -8.46
C CYS A 33 -4.22 11.52 -9.87
N THR A 34 -4.80 10.83 -10.86
CA THR A 34 -4.34 10.94 -12.25
C THR A 34 -4.66 12.28 -12.89
N ILE A 35 -5.82 12.88 -12.57
CA ILE A 35 -6.20 14.21 -13.08
C ILE A 35 -5.30 15.29 -12.49
N MET A 36 -4.87 15.11 -11.24
CA MET A 36 -3.91 15.98 -10.57
C MET A 36 -2.44 15.65 -10.90
N GLU A 37 -2.21 14.73 -11.85
CA GLU A 37 -0.88 14.27 -12.28
C GLU A 37 0.02 13.70 -11.15
N LYS A 38 -0.57 13.23 -10.04
CA LYS A 38 0.15 12.65 -8.89
C LYS A 38 0.80 11.31 -9.18
N ASP A 39 0.35 10.63 -10.21
CA ASP A 39 0.93 9.37 -10.69
C ASP A 39 2.30 9.56 -11.37
N ARG A 40 2.70 10.81 -11.65
CA ARG A 40 3.98 11.14 -12.29
C ARG A 40 5.08 11.56 -11.31
N ASP A 41 4.75 11.70 -10.02
CA ASP A 41 5.68 12.17 -8.97
C ASP A 41 6.78 11.14 -8.62
N GLY A 42 6.75 9.95 -9.24
CA GLY A 42 7.74 8.88 -9.07
C GLY A 42 7.20 7.66 -8.32
N CYS A 43 8.09 6.90 -7.66
CA CYS A 43 7.73 5.64 -7.03
C CYS A 43 6.84 5.85 -5.77
N PRO A 44 5.58 5.37 -5.74
CA PRO A 44 4.63 5.63 -4.64
C PRO A 44 4.87 4.76 -3.39
N LYS A 45 6.10 4.36 -3.11
CA LYS A 45 6.39 3.49 -1.96
C LYS A 45 6.24 4.28 -0.66
N ILE A 46 5.30 3.85 0.19
CA ILE A 46 5.12 4.43 1.52
C ILE A 46 6.26 3.93 2.42
N VAL A 47 7.17 4.84 2.79
CA VAL A 47 8.32 4.53 3.65
C VAL A 47 8.00 4.70 5.14
N ASN A 48 6.99 5.50 5.46
CA ASN A 48 6.61 5.86 6.82
C ASN A 48 5.21 5.33 7.16
N LEU A 49 5.15 4.07 7.61
CA LEU A 49 3.89 3.47 8.10
C LEU A 49 3.35 4.06 9.42
N GLY A 50 4.08 5.02 10.01
CA GLY A 50 3.68 5.74 11.21
C GLY A 50 3.53 4.85 12.46
N SER A 51 3.13 5.50 13.56
CA SER A 51 2.83 4.83 14.83
C SER A 51 1.56 3.95 14.76
N ALA A 52 0.71 4.11 13.75
CA ALA A 52 -0.54 3.35 13.62
C ALA A 52 -0.31 1.82 13.64
N LYS A 53 0.76 1.34 12.99
CA LYS A 53 1.10 -0.09 13.00
C LYS A 53 1.58 -0.56 14.38
N THR A 54 2.36 0.27 15.07
CA THR A 54 2.81 -0.04 16.44
C THR A 54 1.66 0.04 17.43
N ASP A 55 0.75 1.00 17.26
CA ASP A 55 -0.41 1.22 18.12
C ASP A 55 -1.36 0.02 18.04
N LEU A 56 -1.71 -0.42 16.83
CA LEU A 56 -2.48 -1.65 16.61
C LEU A 56 -1.82 -2.90 17.23
N PHE A 57 -0.49 -2.97 17.28
CA PHE A 57 0.21 -4.08 17.93
C PHE A 57 0.04 -4.05 19.45
N TYR A 58 0.14 -2.87 20.08
CA TYR A 58 -0.07 -2.71 21.52
C TYR A 58 -1.53 -2.89 21.91
N GLU A 59 -2.48 -2.34 21.13
CA GLU A 59 -3.91 -2.52 21.36
C GLU A 59 -4.33 -3.99 21.27
N ARG A 60 -3.83 -4.75 20.27
CA ARG A 60 -4.10 -6.20 20.17
C ARG A 60 -3.54 -7.00 21.34
N LYS A 61 -2.43 -6.57 21.95
CA LYS A 61 -1.93 -7.20 23.19
C LYS A 61 -2.78 -6.86 24.41
N LYS A 62 -3.45 -5.71 24.43
CA LYS A 62 -4.29 -5.26 25.56
C LYS A 62 -5.52 -6.15 25.74
N PHE A 63 -6.07 -6.70 24.65
CA PHE A 63 -7.21 -7.62 24.67
C PHE A 63 -6.79 -9.09 24.53
N GLY A 64 -5.69 -9.48 25.20
CA GLY A 64 -5.05 -10.80 25.14
C GLY A 64 -5.98 -11.92 24.70
N HIS A 65 -5.63 -12.55 23.57
CA HIS A 65 -6.30 -13.69 22.93
C HIS A 65 -7.20 -14.45 23.91
N LYS A 66 -8.52 -14.22 23.87
CA LYS A 66 -9.45 -15.23 24.38
C LYS A 66 -9.26 -16.45 23.49
N LYS A 67 -8.54 -17.44 24.01
CA LYS A 67 -8.54 -18.80 23.47
C LYS A 67 -9.99 -19.28 23.56
N ASN A 68 -10.62 -19.47 22.41
CA ASN A 68 -11.76 -20.38 22.30
C ASN A 68 -11.19 -21.77 22.01
#